data_AF-M9RB78-F1
#
_entry.id   AF-M9RB78-F1
#
_cell.length_a   1.000
_cell.length_b   1.000
_cell.length_c   1.000
_cell.angle_alpha   90.00
_cell.angle_beta   90.00
_cell.angle_gamma   90.00
#
_symmetry.space_group_name_H-M   'P 1'
#
loop_
_entity.id
_entity.type
_entity.pdbx_description
1 polymer ?
#
loop_
_entity_poly.entity_id
_entity_poly.type
_entity_poly.pdbx_seq_one_letter_code
_entity_poly.pdbx_strand_id
1 'polypeptide(L)'
;MFLIAIQLITLATRANLGAAKRCNSPKDDQAMTTKTKAPSEALLLEIAAKHFHLETLETRNSDSLDFHDVSVWSIRAALEAAFAAGQATAR
;
A
#
# COMPACT_ATOMS: atom_id res chain seq x y z
N MET A 1 -18.25 19.58 39.61
CA MET A 1 -17.49 20.83 39.42
C MET A 1 -15.98 20.67 39.20
N PHE A 2 -15.40 19.45 39.29
CA PHE A 2 -13.95 19.24 39.08
C PHE A 2 -13.56 18.62 37.72
N LEU A 3 -14.51 18.23 36.86
CA LEU A 3 -14.21 17.65 35.54
C LEU A 3 -13.97 18.68 34.43
N ILE A 4 -14.24 19.97 34.66
CA ILE A 4 -14.07 21.03 33.64
C ILE A 4 -12.61 21.49 33.56
N ALA A 5 -11.83 21.31 34.64
CA ALA A 5 -10.45 21.81 34.71
C ALA A 5 -9.44 20.97 33.92
N ILE A 6 -9.71 19.68 33.66
CA ILE A 6 -8.77 18.81 32.93
C ILE A 6 -8.74 19.15 31.43
N GLN A 7 -9.85 19.64 30.85
CA GLN A 7 -9.89 20.04 29.44
C GLN A 7 -9.04 21.30 29.13
N LEU A 8 -8.78 22.16 30.11
CA LEU A 8 -7.97 23.37 29.90
C LEU A 8 -6.46 23.11 29.84
N ILE A 9 -5.97 22.00 30.38
CA ILE A 9 -4.53 21.70 30.41
C ILE A 9 -4.04 21.13 29.06
N THR A 10 -4.88 20.42 28.31
CA THR A 10 -4.47 19.79 27.04
C THR A 10 -4.36 20.77 25.86
N LEU A 11 -4.97 21.96 25.94
CA LEU A 11 -4.97 22.91 24.83
C LEU A 11 -3.65 23.73 24.71
N ALA A 12 -2.79 23.73 25.75
CA ALA A 12 -1.61 24.59 25.83
C ALA A 12 -0.32 24.01 25.21
N THR A 13 -0.30 22.74 24.79
CA THR A 13 0.90 22.14 24.15
C THR A 13 0.82 22.18 22.61
N ARG A 14 0.03 23.10 22.06
CA ARG A 14 0.01 23.45 20.64
C ARG A 14 0.78 24.75 20.39
N ALA A 15 2.08 24.77 20.62
CA ALA A 15 2.96 25.78 20.03
C ALA A 15 4.44 25.37 20.13
N ASN A 16 5.05 25.26 18.94
CA ASN A 16 6.39 25.78 18.68
C ASN A 16 7.61 24.91 19.04
N LEU A 17 7.92 23.96 18.16
CA LEU A 17 9.28 23.73 17.65
C LEU A 17 9.05 23.48 16.15
N GLY A 18 9.44 24.35 15.22
CA GLY A 18 10.74 24.98 15.07
C GLY A 18 11.23 24.53 13.70
N ALA A 19 11.00 25.38 12.70
CA ALA A 19 11.25 25.11 11.29
C ALA A 19 12.73 24.78 11.00
N ALA A 20 12.96 23.64 10.34
CA ALA A 20 14.20 23.36 9.62
C ALA A 20 13.87 22.93 8.19
N LYS A 21 14.29 23.81 7.28
CA LYS A 21 14.29 23.81 5.81
C LYS A 21 14.47 22.40 5.19
N ARG A 22 13.57 22.01 4.28
CA ARG A 22 13.71 22.10 2.80
C ARG A 22 14.64 21.03 2.20
N CYS A 23 14.04 19.93 1.74
CA CYS A 23 14.42 19.34 0.45
C CYS A 23 13.17 19.30 -0.42
N ASN A 24 13.20 20.10 -1.47
CA ASN A 24 12.30 20.01 -2.61
C ASN A 24 12.80 18.86 -3.48
N SER A 25 11.92 17.95 -3.87
CA SER A 25 11.56 17.77 -5.28
C SER A 25 10.58 16.60 -5.44
N PRO A 26 9.51 16.78 -6.23
CA PRO A 26 8.64 15.71 -6.72
C PRO A 26 9.44 14.75 -7.61
N LYS A 27 9.18 13.44 -7.50
CA LYS A 27 9.55 12.46 -8.51
C LYS A 27 8.27 11.93 -9.15
N ASP A 28 7.66 12.83 -9.89
CA ASP A 28 6.71 12.49 -10.94
C ASP A 28 7.56 12.05 -12.15
N ASP A 29 7.92 10.77 -12.20
CA ASP A 29 8.32 10.16 -13.46
C ASP A 29 7.04 9.86 -14.26
N GLN A 30 6.38 10.93 -14.71
CA GLN A 30 5.27 10.87 -15.66
C GLN A 30 5.82 10.61 -17.06
N ALA A 31 5.79 9.35 -17.51
CA ALA A 31 5.89 9.05 -18.94
C ALA A 31 5.14 7.77 -19.31
N MET A 32 3.81 7.82 -19.24
CA MET A 32 2.87 7.44 -20.31
C MET A 32 1.48 7.25 -19.67
N THR A 33 0.68 8.32 -19.70
CA THR A 33 -0.71 8.31 -19.25
C THR A 33 -1.57 7.53 -20.25
N THR A 34 -1.57 6.20 -20.16
CA THR A 34 -2.73 5.42 -20.58
C THR A 34 -3.65 5.33 -19.37
N LYS A 35 -4.92 5.75 -19.52
CA LYS A 35 -5.95 5.55 -18.52
C LYS A 35 -6.23 4.05 -18.40
N THR A 36 -5.32 3.32 -17.76
CA THR A 36 -5.49 1.91 -17.42
C THR A 36 -6.19 1.89 -16.08
N LYS A 37 -7.44 1.40 -16.04
CA LYS A 37 -8.16 1.14 -14.79
C LYS A 37 -7.23 0.30 -13.92
N ALA A 38 -6.75 0.89 -12.82
CA ALA A 38 -5.90 0.16 -11.88
C ALA A 38 -6.63 -1.14 -11.50
N PRO A 39 -5.94 -2.29 -11.47
CA PRO A 39 -6.54 -3.50 -10.97
C PRO A 39 -7.07 -3.22 -9.56
N SER A 40 -8.30 -3.65 -9.26
CA SER A 40 -8.83 -3.48 -7.92
C SER A 40 -7.96 -4.26 -6.94
N GLU A 41 -7.56 -3.65 -5.84
CA GLU A 41 -6.78 -4.27 -4.76
C GLU A 41 -7.35 -5.63 -4.33
N ALA A 42 -8.67 -5.79 -4.36
CA ALA A 42 -9.34 -7.06 -4.09
C ALA A 42 -8.94 -8.20 -5.05
N LEU A 43 -8.76 -7.93 -6.34
CA LEU A 43 -8.33 -8.93 -7.33
C LEU A 43 -6.86 -9.30 -7.14
N LEU A 44 -6.02 -8.33 -6.78
CA LEU A 44 -4.61 -8.59 -6.48
C LEU A 44 -4.47 -9.47 -5.24
N LEU A 45 -5.22 -9.17 -4.18
CA LEU A 45 -5.30 -10.00 -2.98
C LEU A 45 -5.82 -11.41 -3.28
N GLU A 46 -6.83 -11.54 -4.14
CA GLU A 46 -7.35 -12.85 -4.53
C GLU A 46 -6.31 -13.72 -5.25
N ILE A 47 -5.57 -13.13 -6.22
CA ILE A 47 -4.51 -13.82 -6.95
C ILE A 47 -3.36 -14.18 -6.00
N ALA A 48 -2.97 -13.26 -5.12
CA ALA A 48 -1.91 -13.48 -4.14
C ALA A 48 -2.26 -14.58 -3.13
N ALA A 49 -3.49 -14.58 -2.61
CA ALA A 49 -3.97 -15.61 -1.70
C ALA A 49 -4.00 -16.99 -2.37
N LYS A 50 -4.43 -17.06 -3.65
CA LYS A 50 -4.53 -18.33 -4.40
C LYS A 50 -3.18 -18.94 -4.78
N HIS A 51 -2.20 -18.12 -5.15
CA HIS A 51 -0.94 -18.62 -5.72
C HIS A 51 0.25 -18.49 -4.77
N PHE A 52 0.27 -17.49 -3.91
CA PHE A 52 1.37 -17.23 -2.98
C PHE A 52 0.99 -17.50 -1.51
N HIS A 53 -0.30 -17.79 -1.24
CA HIS A 53 -0.83 -18.00 0.13
C HIS A 53 -0.57 -16.81 1.06
N LEU A 54 -0.60 -15.61 0.49
CA LEU A 54 -0.41 -14.35 1.23
C LEU A 54 -1.76 -13.76 1.60
N GLU A 55 -1.91 -13.37 2.86
CA GLU A 55 -3.12 -12.69 3.36
C GLU A 55 -3.07 -11.18 3.10
N THR A 56 -1.87 -10.60 3.02
CA THR A 56 -1.65 -9.18 2.78
C THR A 56 -0.53 -8.97 1.76
N LEU A 57 -0.61 -7.88 0.99
CA LEU A 57 0.45 -7.40 0.09
C LEU A 57 1.21 -6.19 0.70
N GLU A 58 1.02 -5.98 2.00
CA GLU A 58 1.68 -4.88 2.73
C GLU A 58 3.08 -5.29 3.16
N THR A 59 4.05 -4.40 2.98
CA THR A 59 5.42 -4.60 3.48
C THR A 59 5.46 -4.50 5.00
N ARG A 60 5.91 -5.56 5.66
CA ARG A 60 5.97 -5.65 7.13
C ARG A 60 7.34 -5.28 7.71
N ASN A 61 8.31 -5.00 6.84
CA ASN A 61 9.70 -4.65 7.15
C ASN A 61 10.33 -5.61 8.16
N SER A 62 10.02 -6.89 7.99
CA SER A 62 10.45 -8.00 8.82
C SER A 62 10.85 -9.13 7.89
N ASP A 63 12.16 -9.41 7.83
CA ASP A 63 12.73 -10.38 6.88
C ASP A 63 11.93 -11.70 6.87
N SER A 64 11.69 -12.31 8.03
CA SER A 64 10.95 -13.58 8.11
C SER A 64 9.49 -13.53 7.61
N LEU A 65 8.89 -12.35 7.58
CA LEU A 65 7.50 -12.15 7.15
C LEU A 65 7.39 -11.61 5.72
N ASP A 66 8.44 -10.97 5.20
CA ASP A 66 8.49 -10.43 3.83
C ASP A 66 9.18 -11.36 2.84
N PHE A 67 10.01 -12.31 3.31
CA PHE A 67 10.63 -13.34 2.46
C PHE A 67 9.78 -14.61 2.41
N HIS A 68 9.27 -14.95 1.23
CA HIS A 68 8.53 -16.17 0.97
C HIS A 68 9.17 -16.96 -0.18
N ASP A 69 9.39 -18.25 0.05
CA ASP A 69 9.80 -19.18 -1.01
C ASP A 69 8.59 -19.49 -1.90
N VAL A 70 8.61 -18.93 -3.10
CA VAL A 70 7.56 -19.13 -4.11
C VAL A 70 8.08 -20.02 -5.23
N SER A 71 7.25 -21.00 -5.63
CA SER A 71 7.60 -21.86 -6.75
C SER A 71 7.46 -21.10 -8.08
N VAL A 72 8.37 -21.34 -9.02
CA VAL A 72 8.33 -20.74 -10.38
C VAL A 72 6.99 -21.03 -11.08
N TRP A 73 6.41 -22.19 -10.80
CA TRP A 73 5.09 -22.60 -11.29
C TRP A 73 3.97 -21.70 -10.76
N SER A 74 4.01 -21.31 -9.48
CA SER A 74 3.02 -20.40 -8.90
C SER A 74 3.15 -18.98 -9.45
N ILE A 75 4.38 -18.50 -9.66
CA ILE A 75 4.61 -17.19 -10.29
C ILE A 75 3.99 -17.16 -11.69
N ARG A 76 4.25 -18.20 -12.50
CA ARG A 76 3.67 -18.31 -13.84
C ARG A 76 2.15 -18.31 -13.79
N ALA A 77 1.55 -19.12 -12.93
CA ALA A 77 0.09 -19.21 -12.80
C ALA A 77 -0.53 -17.87 -12.34
N ALA A 78 0.11 -17.17 -11.40
CA ALA A 78 -0.34 -15.85 -10.93
C ALA A 78 -0.34 -14.80 -12.05
N LEU A 79 0.71 -14.79 -12.89
CA LEU A 79 0.80 -13.87 -14.03
C LEU A 79 -0.24 -14.18 -15.11
N GLU A 80 -0.46 -15.46 -15.42
CA GLU A 80 -1.52 -15.89 -16.36
C GLU A 80 -2.91 -15.48 -15.84
N ALA A 81 -3.17 -15.66 -14.54
CA ALA A 81 -4.42 -15.26 -13.90
C ALA A 81 -4.63 -13.73 -13.91
N ALA A 82 -3.59 -12.96 -13.58
CA ALA A 82 -3.64 -11.50 -13.63
C ALA A 82 -3.91 -10.98 -15.04
N PHE A 83 -3.28 -11.57 -16.05
CA PHE A 83 -3.50 -11.21 -17.45
C PHE A 83 -4.93 -11.53 -17.92
N ALA A 84 -5.47 -12.70 -17.57
CA ALA A 84 -6.84 -13.08 -17.89
C ALA A 84 -7.86 -12.14 -17.22
N ALA A 85 -7.67 -11.79 -15.94
CA ALA A 85 -8.51 -10.85 -15.22
C ALA A 85 -8.49 -9.44 -15.83
N GLY A 86 -7.30 -8.99 -16.26
CA GLY A 86 -7.13 -7.73 -16.98
C GLY A 86 -7.89 -7.71 -18.31
N GLN A 87 -7.78 -8.77 -19.11
CA GLN A 87 -8.53 -8.91 -20.37
C GLN A 87 -10.05 -8.93 -20.18
N ALA A 88 -10.55 -9.58 -19.12
CA ALA A 88 -11.98 -9.61 -18.81
C ALA A 88 -12.52 -8.24 -18.42
N THR A 89 -11.69 -7.39 -17.81
CA THR A 89 -12.08 -6.04 -17.36
C THR A 89 -12.03 -4.99 -18.47
N ALA A 90 -11.20 -5.21 -19.48
CA ALA A 90 -11.02 -4.29 -20.61
C ALA A 90 -12.03 -4.52 -21.76
N ARG A 91 -12.78 -5.62 -21.72
CA ARG A 91 -13.93 -5.87 -22.60
C ARG A 91 -15.14 -5.03 -22.20
#